data_AF-A0A1G1TBP4-F1
#
_entry.id   AF-A0A1G1TBP4-F1
#
_cell.length_a   1.000
_cell.length_b   1.000
_cell.length_c   1.000
_cell.angle_alpha   90.00
_cell.angle_beta   90.00
_cell.angle_gamma   90.00
#
_symmetry.space_group_name_H-M   'P 1'
#
loop_
_entity.id
_entity.type
_entity.pdbx_description
1 polymer ?
#
loop_
_entity_poly.entity_id
_entity_poly.type
_entity_poly.pdbx_seq_one_letter_code
_entity_poly.pdbx_strand_id
1 'polypeptide(L)'
;MRFANEVNGLVVKFSRLEVNETLGVDMLVMERLYPLDFRAHEAEIREIQFDVFADELRTLHAAGFAHHDLQRPSNLPGERFDNILLTAQSLRLIDVGISVLHRQVGEAFFNAYVQRELEELARFRAFFLGR
;
A
#
# COMPACT_ATOMS: atom_id res chain seq x y z
N MET A 1 -8.43 5.98 -1.37
CA MET A 1 -8.94 4.62 -1.65
C MET A 1 -9.64 4.50 -2.98
N ARG A 2 -10.83 5.10 -3.18
CA ARG A 2 -11.63 4.91 -4.42
C ARG A 2 -10.82 5.15 -5.69
N PHE A 3 -10.06 6.25 -5.73
CA PHE A 3 -9.14 6.56 -6.83
C PHE A 3 -8.19 5.39 -7.15
N ALA A 4 -7.48 4.88 -6.14
CA ALA A 4 -6.55 3.76 -6.34
C ALA A 4 -7.28 2.49 -6.78
N ASN A 5 -8.48 2.21 -6.24
CA ASN A 5 -9.29 1.05 -6.63
C ASN A 5 -9.85 1.15 -8.07
N GLU A 6 -9.93 2.35 -8.66
CA GLU A 6 -10.29 2.55 -10.07
C GLU A 6 -9.10 2.28 -11.00
N VAL A 7 -7.87 2.43 -10.51
CA VAL A 7 -6.64 2.22 -11.29
C VAL A 7 -6.26 0.74 -11.29
N ASN A 8 -6.16 0.10 -10.12
CA ASN A 8 -5.87 -1.34 -9.99
C ASN A 8 -6.30 -1.91 -8.62
N GLY A 9 -5.98 -3.19 -8.39
CA GLY A 9 -6.36 -3.93 -7.18
C GLY A 9 -5.36 -3.86 -6.02
N LEU A 10 -4.27 -3.11 -6.13
CA LEU A 10 -3.18 -3.16 -5.16
C LEU A 10 -3.61 -2.69 -3.77
N VAL A 11 -4.30 -1.55 -3.71
CA VAL A 11 -4.88 -1.02 -2.46
C VAL A 11 -6.14 -1.80 -2.10
N VAL A 12 -6.32 -2.06 -0.80
CA VAL A 12 -7.53 -2.68 -0.25
C VAL A 12 -8.80 -2.00 -0.80
N LYS A 13 -9.80 -2.80 -1.18
CA LYS A 13 -11.01 -2.33 -1.84
C LYS A 13 -11.91 -1.62 -0.85
N PHE A 14 -12.21 -0.36 -1.15
CA PHE A 14 -13.24 0.41 -0.48
C PHE A 14 -14.61 -0.21 -0.76
N SER A 15 -15.40 -0.42 0.30
CA SER A 15 -16.79 -0.88 0.20
C SER A 15 -17.76 0.27 0.40
N ARG A 16 -17.77 0.88 1.59
CA ARG A 16 -18.68 1.99 1.93
C ARG A 16 -18.19 2.76 3.17
N LEU A 17 -18.79 3.93 3.38
CA LEU A 17 -18.76 4.63 4.66
C LEU A 17 -20.07 4.33 5.40
N GLU A 18 -19.98 4.13 6.71
CA GLU A 18 -21.12 3.78 7.54
C GLU A 18 -21.02 4.57 8.85
N VAL A 19 -22.15 5.05 9.36
CA VAL A 19 -22.19 5.72 10.67
C VAL A 19 -22.72 4.72 11.68
N ASN A 20 -21.95 4.47 12.73
CA ASN A 20 -22.46 3.71 13.86
C ASN A 20 -23.15 4.66 14.83
N GLU A 21 -24.48 4.78 14.73
CA GLU A 21 -25.26 5.69 15.57
C GLU A 21 -25.13 5.41 17.07
N THR A 22 -24.94 4.14 17.45
CA THR A 22 -24.78 3.75 18.87
C THR A 22 -23.48 4.28 19.47
N LEU A 23 -22.41 4.29 18.67
CA LEU A 23 -21.08 4.74 19.11
C LEU A 23 -20.80 6.20 18.72
N GLY A 24 -21.60 6.79 17.84
CA GLY A 24 -21.38 8.14 17.32
C GLY A 24 -20.10 8.27 16.49
N VAL A 25 -19.70 7.21 15.78
CA VAL A 25 -18.44 7.17 15.01
C VAL A 25 -18.67 6.87 13.53
N ASP A 26 -17.83 7.47 12.70
CA ASP A 26 -17.73 7.15 11.28
C ASP A 26 -16.86 5.91 11.07
N MET A 27 -17.38 4.96 10.32
CA MET A 27 -16.72 3.69 10.00
C MET A 27 -16.38 3.62 8.51
N LEU A 28 -15.13 3.24 8.24
CA LEU A 28 -14.65 2.90 6.90
C LEU A 28 -14.74 1.39 6.69
N VAL A 29 -15.67 0.95 5.84
CA VAL A 29 -15.86 -0.48 5.52
C VAL A 29 -15.08 -0.82 4.26
N MET A 30 -14.23 -1.84 4.35
CA MET A 30 -13.33 -2.30 3.29
C MET A 30 -13.47 -3.81 3.09
N GLU A 31 -12.87 -4.35 2.03
CA GLU A 31 -12.71 -5.81 1.93
C GLU A 31 -11.86 -6.35 3.10
N ARG A 32 -12.11 -7.61 3.46
CA ARG A 32 -11.31 -8.30 4.46
C ARG A 32 -10.13 -8.99 3.79
N LEU A 33 -8.92 -8.66 4.23
CA LEU A 33 -7.71 -9.36 3.84
C LEU A 33 -7.37 -10.44 4.87
N TYR A 34 -6.72 -11.52 4.40
CA TYR A 34 -6.21 -12.60 5.23
C TYR A 34 -4.68 -12.61 5.11
N PRO A 35 -3.97 -11.85 5.97
CA PRO A 35 -2.54 -11.71 5.87
C PRO A 35 -1.82 -13.00 6.24
N LEU A 36 -0.76 -13.31 5.50
CA LEU A 36 0.18 -14.39 5.74
C LEU A 36 1.52 -13.83 6.19
N ASP A 37 2.29 -14.62 6.95
CA ASP A 37 3.70 -14.32 7.19
C ASP A 37 4.45 -14.36 5.86
N PHE A 38 5.42 -13.46 5.64
CA PHE A 38 6.19 -13.43 4.41
C PHE A 38 6.91 -14.75 4.11
N ARG A 39 7.24 -15.55 5.13
CA ARG A 39 7.86 -16.88 4.99
C ARG A 39 6.88 -17.97 4.53
N ALA A 40 5.60 -17.66 4.36
CA ALA A 40 4.60 -18.63 3.91
C ALA A 40 4.81 -19.06 2.45
N HIS A 41 5.51 -18.25 1.64
CA HIS A 41 5.80 -18.54 0.24
C HIS A 41 7.30 -18.76 0.00
N GLU A 42 7.61 -19.63 -0.96
CA GLU A 42 8.99 -19.88 -1.41
C GLU A 42 9.63 -18.61 -2.01
N ALA A 43 10.96 -18.57 -2.06
CA ALA A 43 11.70 -17.38 -2.50
C ALA A 43 11.34 -16.98 -3.93
N GLU A 44 11.20 -17.95 -4.83
CA GLU A 44 10.87 -17.77 -6.24
C GLU A 44 9.47 -17.16 -6.40
N ILE A 45 8.51 -17.60 -5.60
CA ILE A 45 7.15 -17.03 -5.60
C ILE A 45 7.18 -15.59 -5.10
N ARG A 46 7.97 -15.31 -4.07
CA ARG A 46 8.11 -13.94 -3.54
C ARG A 46 8.75 -12.99 -4.53
N GLU A 47 9.71 -13.44 -5.33
CA GLU A 47 10.27 -12.61 -6.41
C GLU A 47 9.19 -12.20 -7.41
N ILE A 48 8.40 -13.17 -7.88
CA ILE A 48 7.28 -12.91 -8.80
C ILE A 48 6.25 -11.97 -8.16
N GLN A 49 5.88 -12.21 -6.91
CA GLN A 49 4.91 -11.37 -6.19
C GLN A 49 5.43 -9.94 -5.98
N PHE A 50 6.73 -9.79 -5.72
CA PHE A 50 7.35 -8.48 -5.62
C PHE A 50 7.32 -7.73 -6.96
N ASP A 51 7.61 -8.41 -8.07
CA ASP A 51 7.61 -7.79 -9.39
C ASP A 51 6.20 -7.31 -9.77
N VAL A 52 5.18 -8.12 -9.54
CA VAL A 52 3.77 -7.73 -9.72
C VAL A 52 3.42 -6.52 -8.84
N PHE A 53 3.79 -6.56 -7.56
CA PHE A 53 3.56 -5.46 -6.63
C PHE A 53 4.22 -4.14 -7.09
N ALA A 54 5.47 -4.21 -7.56
CA ALA A 54 6.21 -3.06 -8.05
C ALA A 54 5.55 -2.47 -9.30
N ASP A 55 5.07 -3.30 -10.22
CA ASP A 55 4.39 -2.84 -11.44
C ASP A 55 3.02 -2.24 -11.16
N GLU A 56 2.24 -2.84 -10.25
CA GLU A 56 0.97 -2.26 -9.81
C GLU A 56 1.18 -0.92 -9.09
N LEU A 57 2.23 -0.79 -8.26
CA LEU A 57 2.55 0.47 -7.60
C LEU A 57 2.96 1.55 -8.61
N ARG A 58 3.78 1.22 -9.61
CA ARG A 58 4.13 2.15 -10.70
C ARG A 58 2.92 2.59 -11.50
N THR A 59 1.95 1.68 -11.70
CA THR A 59 0.69 2.02 -12.37
C THR A 59 -0.11 3.04 -11.57
N LEU A 60 -0.13 2.92 -10.23
CA LEU A 60 -0.72 3.94 -9.35
C LEU A 60 0.02 5.27 -9.45
N HIS A 61 1.36 5.26 -9.43
CA HIS A 61 2.17 6.47 -9.59
C HIS A 61 1.87 7.19 -10.91
N ALA A 62 1.83 6.45 -12.01
CA ALA A 62 1.53 6.97 -13.34
C ALA A 62 0.10 7.55 -13.43
N ALA A 63 -0.85 6.98 -12.69
CA ALA A 63 -2.19 7.53 -12.58
C ALA A 63 -2.26 8.78 -11.68
N GLY A 64 -1.19 9.12 -10.96
CA GLY A 64 -1.15 10.28 -10.07
C GLY A 64 -1.56 9.97 -8.63
N PHE A 65 -1.37 8.74 -8.16
CA PHE A 65 -1.52 8.34 -6.76
C PHE A 65 -0.18 7.92 -6.16
N ALA A 66 0.17 8.46 -5.00
CA ALA A 66 1.28 7.97 -4.17
C ALA A 66 0.74 7.62 -2.78
N HIS A 67 1.13 6.45 -2.25
CA HIS A 67 0.61 5.95 -0.97
C HIS A 67 1.17 6.75 0.21
N HIS A 68 2.43 7.17 0.08
CA HIS A 68 3.20 8.00 1.00
C HIS A 68 3.45 7.36 2.37
N ASP A 69 3.27 6.04 2.49
CA ASP A 69 3.43 5.30 3.74
C ASP A 69 3.80 3.83 3.53
N LEU A 70 4.69 3.55 2.56
CA LEU A 70 5.17 2.18 2.33
C LEU A 70 6.09 1.73 3.46
N GLN A 71 6.94 2.65 3.94
CA GLN A 71 7.83 2.41 5.05
C GLN A 71 7.52 3.37 6.22
N ARG A 72 7.22 2.80 7.38
CA ARG A 72 7.01 3.58 8.60
C ARG A 72 8.30 4.33 9.00
N PRO A 73 8.21 5.59 9.42
CA PRO A 73 9.33 6.33 10.03
C PRO A 73 9.93 5.59 11.24
N SER A 74 11.26 5.57 11.35
CA SER A 74 11.97 4.81 12.39
C SER A 74 11.72 5.28 13.83
N ASN A 75 11.14 6.47 14.00
CA ASN A 75 10.80 7.06 15.29
C ASN A 75 9.38 6.72 15.77
N LEU A 76 8.60 5.98 14.98
CA LEU A 76 7.24 5.58 15.33
C LEU A 76 7.20 4.09 15.72
N PRO A 77 6.35 3.70 16.69
CA PRO A 77 6.15 2.29 17.02
C PRO A 77 5.46 1.55 15.87
N GLY A 78 5.80 0.27 15.68
CA GLY A 78 5.22 -0.60 14.65
C GLY A 78 6.27 -1.40 13.88
N GLU A 79 5.81 -2.33 13.06
CA GLU A 79 6.66 -3.01 12.08
C GLU A 79 7.00 -2.06 10.93
N ARG A 80 8.17 -2.24 10.33
CA ARG A 80 8.72 -1.29 9.34
C ARG A 80 7.87 -1.16 8.06
N PHE A 81 7.21 -2.25 7.67
CA PHE A 81 6.41 -2.38 6.44
C PHE A 81 5.01 -2.93 6.76
N ASP A 82 4.40 -2.45 7.84
CA ASP A 82 3.10 -2.89 8.36
C ASP A 82 1.93 -2.64 7.38
N ASN A 83 2.05 -1.65 6.50
CA ASN A 83 1.06 -1.34 5.49
C ASN A 83 1.11 -2.23 4.24
N ILE A 84 2.10 -3.14 4.17
CA ILE A 84 2.24 -4.10 3.06
C ILE A 84 1.90 -5.49 3.59
N LEU A 85 0.80 -6.06 3.11
CA LEU A 85 0.32 -7.37 3.54
C LEU A 85 0.52 -8.41 2.45
N LEU A 86 1.10 -9.56 2.79
CA LEU A 86 1.06 -10.72 1.91
C LEU A 86 -0.27 -11.44 2.06
N THR A 87 -0.93 -11.75 0.96
CA THR A 87 -2.11 -12.60 0.91
C THR A 87 -1.81 -13.87 0.13
N ALA A 88 -2.77 -14.79 0.08
CA ALA A 88 -2.63 -16.02 -0.71
C ALA A 88 -2.39 -15.75 -2.22
N GLN A 89 -2.84 -14.60 -2.74
CA GLN A 89 -2.70 -14.26 -4.16
C GLN A 89 -1.52 -13.32 -4.43
N SER A 90 -1.45 -12.21 -3.70
CA SER A 90 -0.46 -11.15 -3.95
C SER A 90 -0.20 -10.29 -2.70
N LEU A 91 0.76 -9.38 -2.82
CA LEU A 91 0.95 -8.29 -1.86
C LEU A 91 -0.16 -7.24 -2.02
N ARG A 92 -0.63 -6.68 -0.90
CA ARG A 92 -1.71 -5.69 -0.84
C ARG A 92 -1.30 -4.51 0.02
N LEU A 93 -1.75 -3.31 -0.36
CA LEU A 93 -1.56 -2.09 0.42
C LEU A 93 -2.80 -1.78 1.27
N ILE A 94 -2.56 -1.40 2.52
CA ILE A 94 -3.56 -0.89 3.44
C ILE A 94 -3.14 0.49 3.95
N ASP A 95 -4.08 1.17 4.61
CA ASP A 95 -3.87 2.49 5.23
C ASP A 95 -3.38 3.58 4.27
N VAL A 96 -4.34 4.16 3.54
CA VAL A 96 -4.09 5.30 2.66
C VAL A 96 -4.32 6.66 3.34
N GLY A 97 -4.25 6.72 4.68
CA GLY A 97 -4.61 7.91 5.46
C GLY A 97 -3.80 9.15 5.09
N ILE A 98 -2.53 8.98 4.68
CA ILE A 98 -1.63 10.06 4.26
C ILE A 98 -1.27 10.04 2.77
N SER A 99 -2.00 9.23 1.98
CA SER A 99 -1.83 9.17 0.53
C SER A 99 -2.09 10.51 -0.13
N VAL A 100 -1.43 10.74 -1.25
CA VAL A 100 -1.48 12.01 -1.99
C VAL A 100 -1.86 11.79 -3.45
N LEU A 101 -2.69 12.69 -3.98
CA LEU A 101 -2.99 12.74 -5.41
C LEU A 101 -2.20 13.86 -6.08
N HIS A 102 -1.70 13.59 -7.29
CA HIS A 102 -0.99 14.57 -8.11
C HIS A 102 -1.75 15.90 -8.23
N ARG A 103 -3.07 15.84 -8.47
CA ARG A 103 -3.94 17.03 -8.59
C ARG A 103 -4.05 17.88 -7.33
N GLN A 104 -3.66 17.37 -6.16
CA GLN A 104 -3.76 18.08 -4.88
C GLN A 104 -2.47 18.84 -4.53
N VAL A 105 -1.31 18.30 -4.93
CA VAL A 105 0.01 18.82 -4.51
C VAL A 105 0.82 19.40 -5.67
N GLY A 106 0.41 19.13 -6.92
CA GLY A 106 1.15 19.53 -8.11
C GLY A 106 2.36 18.65 -8.40
N GLU A 107 2.95 18.85 -9.58
CA GLU A 107 3.96 17.96 -10.16
C GLU A 107 5.23 17.84 -9.31
N ALA A 108 5.81 18.96 -8.88
CA ALA A 108 7.09 18.95 -8.16
C ALA A 108 7.02 18.17 -6.83
N PHE A 109 5.96 18.41 -6.04
CA PHE A 109 5.76 17.69 -4.78
C PHE A 109 5.40 16.23 -5.02
N PHE A 110 4.50 15.96 -5.98
CA PHE A 110 4.12 14.60 -6.31
C PHE A 110 5.32 13.75 -6.72
N ASN A 111 6.18 14.29 -7.59
CA ASN A 111 7.40 13.60 -8.02
C ASN A 111 8.33 13.30 -6.85
N ALA A 112 8.47 14.21 -5.88
CA ALA A 112 9.26 13.95 -4.68
C ALA A 112 8.69 12.79 -3.84
N TYR A 113 7.35 12.70 -3.70
CA TYR A 113 6.70 11.59 -3.01
C TYR A 113 6.91 10.26 -3.75
N VAL A 114 6.75 10.24 -5.08
CA VAL A 114 7.00 9.05 -5.90
C VAL A 114 8.45 8.59 -5.77
N GLN A 115 9.42 9.51 -5.87
CA GLN A 115 10.84 9.14 -5.72
C GLN A 115 11.12 8.50 -4.36
N ARG A 116 10.57 9.08 -3.28
CA ARG A 116 10.69 8.51 -1.94
C ARG A 116 10.08 7.10 -1.86
N GLU A 117 8.90 6.89 -2.44
CA GLU A 117 8.27 5.56 -2.45
C GLU A 117 9.08 4.53 -3.24
N LEU A 118 9.75 4.93 -4.33
CA LEU A 118 10.63 4.04 -5.08
C LEU A 118 11.86 3.62 -4.25
N GLU A 119 12.42 4.53 -3.44
CA GLU A 119 13.48 4.19 -2.49
C GLU A 119 12.99 3.27 -1.35
N GLU A 120 11.78 3.50 -0.86
CA GLU A 120 11.14 2.65 0.15
C GLU A 120 10.82 1.25 -0.42
N LEU A 121 10.36 1.18 -1.68
CA LEU A 121 10.13 -0.05 -2.42
C LEU A 121 11.42 -0.87 -2.59
N ALA A 122 12.54 -0.21 -2.92
CA ALA A 122 13.84 -0.88 -3.03
C ALA A 122 14.28 -1.48 -1.68
N ARG A 123 14.04 -0.76 -0.58
CA ARG A 123 14.30 -1.25 0.78
C ARG A 123 13.36 -2.40 1.17
N PHE A 124 12.10 -2.32 0.78
CA PHE A 124 11.14 -3.40 0.98
C PHE A 124 11.54 -4.65 0.22
N ARG A 125 12.02 -4.55 -1.02
CA ARG A 125 12.53 -5.68 -1.80
C ARG A 125 13.57 -6.49 -1.03
N ALA A 126 14.59 -5.81 -0.52
CA ALA A 126 15.67 -6.45 0.23
C ALA A 126 15.15 -7.13 1.51
N PHE A 127 14.20 -6.49 2.19
CA PHE A 127 13.57 -7.03 3.39
C PHE A 127 12.69 -8.25 3.06
N PHE A 128 11.86 -8.18 2.03
CA PHE A 128 10.86 -9.20 1.69
C PHE A 128 11.51 -10.47 1.13
N LEU A 129 12.51 -10.32 0.26
CA LEU A 129 13.23 -11.46 -0.33
C LEU A 129 14.25 -12.07 0.64
N GLY A 130 14.72 -11.31 1.62
CA GLY A 130 15.67 -11.80 2.64
C GLY A 130 15.03 -12.59 3.79
N ARG A 131 13.70 -12.78 3.78
CA ARG A 131 12.96 -13.50 4.83
C ARG A 131 12.94 -15.01 4.62
#